data_AF-A0A847PW88-F1
#
_entry.id   AF-A0A847PW88-F1
#
_cell.length_a   1.000
_cell.length_b   1.000
_cell.length_c   1.000
_cell.angle_alpha   90.00
_cell.angle_beta   90.00
_cell.angle_gamma   90.00
#
_symmetry.space_group_name_H-M   'P 1'
#
loop_
_entity.id
_entity.type
_entity.pdbx_description
1 polymer ?
#
loop_
_entity_poly.entity_id
_entity_poly.type
_entity_poly.pdbx_seq_one_letter_code
_entity_poly.pdbx_strand_id
1 'polypeptide(L)'
;MSAKKSIGIVTSLTDIEEGESASVRLTVPVRPDQEEVLTRIVRTISQSRDRHHRRQRITKAGVLRAYIDALSAIPIDLRNIPDEGELLRRILERFGAQSRSLKRT
;
A
#
# COMPACT_ATOMS: atom_id res chain seq x y z
N MET A 1 38.39 -36.04 -1.18
CA MET A 1 38.96 -34.84 -0.54
C MET A 1 37.82 -33.88 -0.24
N SER A 2 37.42 -33.78 1.03
CA SER A 2 36.25 -33.02 1.49
C SER A 2 36.69 -31.63 1.94
N ALA A 3 36.23 -30.59 1.25
CA ALA A 3 36.58 -29.21 1.55
C ALA A 3 35.79 -28.70 2.75
N LYS A 4 36.51 -28.37 3.83
CA LYS A 4 36.00 -27.69 5.03
C LYS A 4 35.42 -26.33 4.64
N LYS A 5 34.10 -26.15 4.82
CA LYS A 5 33.47 -24.82 4.74
C LYS A 5 33.63 -24.14 6.10
N SER A 6 34.41 -23.09 6.12
CA SER A 6 34.71 -22.26 7.28
C SER A 6 33.43 -21.64 7.86
N ILE A 7 33.29 -21.78 9.17
CA ILE A 7 32.28 -21.14 10.00
C ILE A 7 32.58 -19.63 10.00
N GLY A 8 31.78 -18.86 9.27
CA GLY A 8 31.77 -17.41 9.36
C GLY A 8 31.05 -16.99 10.63
N ILE A 9 31.75 -16.24 11.47
CA ILE A 9 31.22 -15.63 12.69
C ILE A 9 30.22 -14.54 12.28
N VAL A 10 28.96 -14.70 12.68
CA VAL A 10 27.88 -13.71 12.50
C VAL A 10 28.20 -12.48 13.34
N THR A 11 28.55 -11.37 12.68
CA THR A 11 29.00 -10.12 13.32
C THR A 11 27.93 -9.06 13.52
N SER A 12 26.65 -9.33 13.21
CA SER A 12 25.56 -8.47 13.66
C SER A 12 24.22 -9.20 13.69
N LEU A 13 23.43 -8.97 14.74
CA LEU A 13 22.06 -9.48 14.93
C LEU A 13 21.00 -8.63 14.18
N THR A 14 21.42 -7.76 13.26
CA THR A 14 20.50 -6.84 12.55
C THR A 14 19.96 -7.39 11.24
N ASP A 15 20.46 -8.54 10.77
CA ASP A 15 19.96 -9.23 9.58
C ASP A 15 19.05 -10.40 9.98
N ILE A 16 18.15 -10.17 10.94
CA ILE A 16 16.95 -11.00 11.03
C ILE A 16 16.13 -10.61 9.80
N GLU A 17 16.40 -11.30 8.69
CA GLU A 17 15.49 -11.38 7.56
C GLU A 17 14.13 -11.82 8.14
N GLU A 18 13.27 -10.85 8.43
CA GLU A 18 11.84 -11.07 8.59
C GLU A 18 11.43 -11.89 7.38
N GLY A 19 11.19 -13.19 7.61
CA GLY A 19 11.09 -14.19 6.56
C GLY A 19 10.29 -13.64 5.39
N GLU A 20 10.96 -13.51 4.23
CA GLU A 20 10.38 -12.94 3.03
C GLU A 20 9.11 -13.72 2.69
N SER A 21 7.98 -13.17 3.11
CA SER A 21 6.67 -13.69 2.74
C SER A 21 6.61 -13.60 1.23
N ALA A 22 6.35 -14.73 0.56
CA ALA A 22 6.38 -14.82 -0.89
C ALA A 22 5.61 -13.65 -1.51
N SER A 23 6.32 -12.74 -2.16
CA SER A 23 5.71 -11.55 -2.73
C SER A 23 4.86 -11.92 -3.95
N VAL A 24 3.59 -11.49 -3.95
CA VAL A 24 2.68 -11.70 -5.10
C VAL A 24 2.78 -10.49 -6.03
N ARG A 25 3.11 -10.72 -7.31
CA ARG A 25 3.14 -9.67 -8.33
C ARG A 25 1.73 -9.44 -8.88
N LEU A 26 1.15 -8.30 -8.55
CA LEU A 26 -0.11 -7.83 -9.10
C LEU A 26 0.14 -6.93 -10.32
N THR A 27 -0.39 -7.30 -11.49
CA THR A 27 -0.41 -6.46 -12.69
C THR A 27 -1.85 -6.07 -12.98
N VAL A 28 -2.18 -4.79 -12.86
CA VAL A 28 -3.53 -4.26 -13.09
C VAL A 28 -3.46 -3.17 -14.15
N PRO A 29 -4.27 -3.23 -15.22
CA PRO A 29 -4.40 -2.12 -16.14
C PRO A 29 -5.04 -0.94 -15.41
N VAL A 30 -4.36 0.19 -15.42
CA VAL A 30 -4.85 1.46 -14.87
C VAL A 30 -5.16 2.41 -16.00
N ARG A 31 -6.29 3.11 -15.90
CA ARG A 31 -6.66 4.14 -16.86
C ARG A 31 -5.71 5.34 -16.77
N PRO A 32 -5.52 6.12 -17.84
CA PRO A 32 -4.62 7.29 -17.83
C PRO A 32 -4.94 8.32 -16.74
N ASP A 33 -6.22 8.55 -16.44
CA ASP A 33 -6.69 9.43 -15.37
C ASP A 33 -6.28 8.92 -13.98
N GLN A 34 -6.40 7.61 -13.74
CA GLN A 34 -6.00 6.97 -12.48
C GLN A 34 -4.48 7.05 -12.30
N GLU A 35 -3.71 6.81 -13.37
CA GLU A 35 -2.26 6.96 -13.37
C GLU A 35 -1.85 8.38 -12.99
N GLU A 36 -2.52 9.38 -13.59
CA GLU A 36 -2.22 10.78 -13.36
C GLU A 36 -2.47 11.16 -11.89
N VAL A 37 -3.56 10.66 -11.29
CA VAL A 37 -3.83 10.84 -9.85
C VAL A 37 -2.68 10.29 -9.01
N LEU A 38 -2.22 9.06 -9.28
CA LEU A 38 -1.08 8.46 -8.57
C LEU A 38 0.21 9.28 -8.77
N THR A 39 0.45 9.77 -9.98
CA THR A 39 1.59 10.64 -10.32
C THR A 39 1.53 11.95 -9.52
N ARG A 40 0.37 12.61 -9.47
CA ARG A 40 0.16 13.85 -8.72
C ARG A 40 0.42 13.64 -7.23
N ILE A 41 -0.15 12.58 -6.63
CA ILE A 41 0.05 12.26 -5.21
C ILE A 41 1.53 12.06 -4.89
N VAL A 42 2.25 11.24 -5.66
CA VAL A 42 3.67 10.99 -5.43
C VAL A 42 4.50 12.28 -5.57
N ARG A 43 4.18 13.13 -6.55
CA ARG A 43 4.84 14.43 -6.73
C ARG A 43 4.60 15.35 -5.53
N THR A 44 3.34 15.50 -5.10
CA THR A 44 2.97 16.34 -3.96
C THR A 44 3.66 15.88 -2.68
N ILE A 45 3.62 14.58 -2.37
CA ILE A 45 4.33 14.03 -1.20
C ILE A 45 5.84 14.29 -1.29
N SER A 46 6.42 14.15 -2.47
CA SER A 46 7.86 14.39 -2.67
C SER A 46 8.23 15.85 -2.45
N GLN A 47 7.37 16.78 -2.88
CA GLN A 47 7.57 18.23 -2.75
C GLN A 47 7.33 18.73 -1.32
N SER A 48 6.43 18.10 -0.56
CA SER A 48 6.08 18.52 0.80
C SER A 48 7.01 17.95 1.89
N ARG A 49 8.13 17.31 1.52
CA ARG A 49 9.01 16.61 2.46
C ARG A 49 10.05 17.52 3.11
N ASP A 50 9.96 17.61 4.43
CA ASP A 50 11.03 18.16 5.26
C ASP A 50 12.27 17.24 5.30
N ARG A 51 13.34 17.70 5.97
CA ARG A 51 14.60 16.97 6.05
C ARG A 51 14.48 15.62 6.79
N HIS A 52 13.57 15.49 7.75
CA HIS A 52 13.40 14.30 8.57
C HIS A 52 12.66 13.18 7.83
N HIS A 53 11.77 13.53 6.89
CA HIS A 53 10.94 12.58 6.16
C HIS A 53 11.51 12.14 4.80
N ARG A 54 12.78 12.46 4.48
CA ARG A 54 13.41 12.10 3.18
C ARG A 54 13.92 10.67 3.09
N ARG A 55 13.92 9.90 4.18
CA ARG A 55 14.55 8.57 4.24
C ARG A 55 13.94 7.52 3.31
N GLN A 56 12.62 7.49 3.13
CA GLN A 56 11.96 6.40 2.40
C GLN A 56 11.11 6.93 1.27
N ARG A 57 11.36 6.59 0.00
CA ARG A 57 10.58 7.12 -1.13
C ARG A 57 9.17 6.51 -1.17
N ILE A 58 8.14 7.36 -1.29
CA ILE A 58 6.78 6.89 -1.62
C ILE A 58 6.68 6.70 -3.14
N THR A 59 6.35 5.49 -3.56
CA THR A 59 6.12 5.13 -4.96
C THR A 59 4.62 5.01 -5.25
N LYS A 60 4.21 4.94 -6.52
CA LYS A 60 2.82 4.69 -6.91
C LYS A 60 2.30 3.38 -6.30
N ALA A 61 3.12 2.34 -6.30
CA ALA A 61 2.82 1.08 -5.62
C ALA A 61 2.68 1.23 -4.10
N GLY A 62 3.46 2.12 -3.48
CA GLY A 62 3.28 2.49 -2.07
C GLY A 62 1.93 3.14 -1.79
N VAL A 63 1.51 4.08 -2.65
CA VAL A 63 0.19 4.73 -2.55
C VAL A 63 -0.94 3.70 -2.70
N LEU A 64 -0.86 2.83 -3.71
CA LEU A 64 -1.87 1.78 -3.94
C LEU A 64 -1.99 0.83 -2.74
N ARG A 65 -0.86 0.37 -2.19
CA ARG A 65 -0.86 -0.48 -0.98
C ARG A 65 -1.52 0.23 0.20
N ALA A 66 -1.14 1.47 0.48
CA ALA A 66 -1.74 2.24 1.57
C ALA A 66 -3.26 2.44 1.38
N TYR A 67 -3.73 2.64 0.14
CA TYR A 67 -5.17 2.72 -0.14
C TYR A 67 -5.87 1.37 0.01
N ILE A 68 -5.26 0.27 -0.42
CA ILE A 68 -5.81 -1.08 -0.23
C ILE A 68 -5.97 -1.36 1.27
N ASP A 69 -4.93 -1.10 2.07
CA ASP A 69 -4.96 -1.29 3.52
C ASP A 69 -6.10 -0.46 4.15
N ALA A 70 -6.20 0.81 3.80
CA ALA A 70 -7.27 1.69 4.30
C ALA A 70 -8.68 1.23 3.88
N LEU A 71 -8.87 0.80 2.62
CA LEU A 71 -10.17 0.37 2.11
C LEU A 71 -10.57 -1.01 2.63
N SER A 72 -9.61 -1.89 2.90
CA SER A 72 -9.86 -3.23 3.45
C SER A 72 -10.52 -3.20 4.84
N ALA A 73 -10.30 -2.12 5.59
CA ALA A 73 -10.93 -1.91 6.90
C ALA A 73 -12.41 -1.50 6.80
N ILE A 74 -12.91 -1.16 5.61
CA ILE A 74 -14.29 -0.71 5.41
C ILE A 74 -15.20 -1.93 5.20
N PRO A 75 -16.21 -2.15 6.06
CA PRO A 75 -17.16 -3.25 5.87
C PRO A 75 -18.09 -2.94 4.70
N ILE A 76 -17.80 -3.53 3.54
CA ILE A 76 -18.57 -3.40 2.31
C ILE A 76 -19.26 -4.72 2.01
N ASP A 77 -20.54 -4.66 1.63
CA ASP A 77 -21.25 -5.84 1.13
C ASP A 77 -20.79 -6.13 -0.31
N LEU A 78 -20.06 -7.23 -0.48
CA LEU A 78 -19.51 -7.66 -1.77
C LEU A 78 -20.45 -8.60 -2.55
N ARG A 79 -21.65 -8.89 -2.04
CA ARG A 79 -22.59 -9.77 -2.72
C ARG A 79 -23.19 -9.09 -3.95
N ASN A 80 -23.25 -9.85 -5.05
CA ASN A 80 -23.92 -9.48 -6.29
C ASN A 80 -23.49 -8.11 -6.84
N ILE A 81 -22.18 -7.85 -6.91
CA ILE A 81 -21.64 -6.65 -7.55
C ILE A 81 -21.60 -6.88 -9.07
N PRO A 82 -22.37 -6.11 -9.87
CA PRO A 82 -22.44 -6.29 -11.32
C PRO A 82 -21.23 -5.68 -12.05
N ASP A 83 -20.65 -4.60 -11.53
CA ASP A 83 -19.58 -3.84 -12.18
C ASP A 83 -18.72 -3.02 -11.20
N GLU A 84 -17.65 -2.41 -11.72
CA GLU A 84 -16.74 -1.52 -10.97
C GLU A 84 -17.45 -0.28 -10.41
N GLY A 85 -18.47 0.23 -11.12
CA GLY A 85 -19.21 1.44 -10.72
C GLY A 85 -20.03 1.20 -9.45
N GLU A 86 -20.73 0.07 -9.37
CA GLU A 86 -21.49 -0.33 -8.18
C GLU A 86 -20.57 -0.59 -6.98
N LEU A 87 -19.41 -1.22 -7.21
CA LEU A 87 -18.40 -1.37 -6.15
C LEU A 87 -17.95 -0.01 -5.61
N LEU A 88 -17.60 0.92 -6.51
CA LEU A 88 -17.20 2.27 -6.14
C LEU A 88 -18.30 3.00 -5.35
N ARG A 89 -19.56 2.91 -5.81
CA ARG A 89 -20.70 3.51 -5.11
C ARG A 89 -20.79 3.01 -3.66
N ARG A 90 -20.72 1.69 -3.44
CA ARG A 90 -20.80 1.09 -2.09
C ARG A 90 -19.62 1.50 -1.20
N ILE A 91 -18.40 1.55 -1.76
CA ILE A 91 -17.21 2.06 -1.05
C ILE A 91 -17.46 3.49 -0.57
N LEU A 92 -17.91 4.38 -1.47
CA LEU A 92 -18.12 5.79 -1.17
C LEU A 92 -19.24 6.03 -0.14
N GLU A 93 -20.33 5.26 -0.21
CA GLU A 93 -21.41 5.33 0.77
C GLU A 93 -20.93 5.00 2.19
N ARG A 94 -20.14 3.94 2.32
CA ARG A 94 -19.58 3.54 3.62
C ARG A 94 -18.53 4.53 4.11
N PHE A 95 -17.65 5.00 3.24
CA PHE A 95 -16.63 5.99 3.58
C PHE A 95 -17.23 7.33 4.01
N GLY A 96 -18.28 7.78 3.31
CA GLY A 96 -19.02 8.99 3.66
C GLY A 96 -19.77 8.87 4.99
N ALA A 97 -20.32 7.70 5.30
CA ALA A 97 -20.97 7.43 6.59
C ALA A 97 -19.96 7.44 7.75
N GLN A 98 -18.79 6.80 7.58
CA GLN A 98 -17.70 6.80 8.57
C GLN A 98 -17.21 8.23 8.86
N SER A 99 -16.99 9.04 7.82
CA SER A 99 -16.53 10.43 7.95
C SER A 99 -17.50 11.32 8.74
N ARG A 100 -18.81 11.04 8.69
CA ARG A 100 -19.81 11.76 9.49
C ARG A 100 -19.84 11.30 10.95
N SER A 101 -19.49 10.04 11.21
CA SER A 101 -19.37 9.49 12.56
C SER A 101 -18.21 10.13 13.33
N LEU A 102 -17.04 10.28 12.69
CA LEU A 102 -15.86 10.90 13.31
C LEU A 102 -16.02 12.40 13.61
N LYS A 103 -16.92 13.11 12.91
CA LYS A 103 -17.19 14.54 13.17
C LYS A 103 -18.18 14.80 14.30
N ARG A 104 -18.76 13.74 14.88
CA ARG A 104 -19.78 13.80 15.94
C ARG A 104 -19.25 13.43 17.33
N THR A 105 -17.98 13.07 17.42
CA THR A 105 -17.21 12.85 18.65
C THR A 105 -16.23 13.98 18.84
#